data_AF-A0A9E3FSN2-F1
#
_entry.id   AF-A0A9E3FSN2-F1
#
_cell.length_a   1.000
_cell.length_b   1.000
_cell.length_c   1.000
_cell.angle_alpha   90.00
_cell.angle_beta   90.00
_cell.angle_gamma   90.00
#
_symmetry.space_group_name_H-M   'P 1'
#
loop_
_entity.id
_entity.type
_entity.pdbx_description
1 polymer ?
#
loop_
_entity_poly.entity_id
_entity_poly.type
_entity_poly.pdbx_seq_one_letter_code
_entity_poly.pdbx_strand_id
1 'polypeptide(L)'
;MTVHNRGPEAALLHLLPTLWFRNLWANQTGVVKPALVANGNAIVAHHPELGEWRLECEGSPTLLFTDNETNNRRLFGGENPSGFVKDGINDFIVHGRADSVNPAAIGTKAAAHYRLDIEAGCSASVQLRLRSARTSGR
;
A
#
# COMPACT_ATOMS: atom_id res chain seq x y z
N MET A 1 -5.39 -14.27 -4.14
CA MET A 1 -4.65 -13.83 -5.35
C MET A 1 -3.54 -14.82 -5.62
N THR A 2 -3.23 -15.14 -6.88
CA THR A 2 -2.21 -16.13 -7.26
C THR A 2 -1.20 -15.52 -8.21
N VAL A 3 0.08 -15.73 -7.93
CA VAL A 3 1.23 -15.23 -8.69
C VAL A 3 1.95 -16.43 -9.29
N HIS A 4 2.23 -16.38 -10.58
CA HIS A 4 2.91 -17.46 -11.30
C HIS A 4 4.30 -17.00 -11.73
N ASN A 5 5.32 -17.81 -11.44
CA ASN A 5 6.61 -17.71 -12.12
C ASN A 5 6.54 -18.56 -13.39
N ARG A 6 6.43 -17.91 -14.55
CA ARG A 6 6.44 -18.58 -15.87
C ARG A 6 7.84 -18.60 -16.52
N GLY A 7 8.86 -18.20 -15.77
CA GLY A 7 10.25 -18.25 -16.19
C GLY A 7 10.83 -19.67 -16.09
N PRO A 8 11.98 -19.89 -16.74
CA PRO A 8 12.69 -21.17 -16.71
C PRO A 8 13.48 -21.39 -15.42
N GLU A 9 13.62 -20.38 -14.56
CA GLU A 9 14.42 -20.40 -13.33
C GLU A 9 13.57 -19.95 -12.13
N ALA A 10 13.96 -20.39 -10.93
CA ALA A 10 13.38 -19.89 -9.69
C ALA A 10 13.62 -18.39 -9.55
N ALA A 11 12.64 -17.66 -9.01
CA ALA A 11 12.73 -16.22 -8.90
C ALA A 11 12.03 -15.68 -7.64
N LEU A 12 12.66 -14.70 -7.01
CA LEU A 12 12.03 -13.87 -5.99
C LEU A 12 11.09 -12.86 -6.65
N LEU A 13 9.79 -13.01 -6.43
CA LEU A 13 8.77 -12.08 -6.90
C LEU A 13 8.27 -11.17 -5.78
N HIS A 14 8.17 -9.88 -6.09
CA HIS A 14 7.63 -8.85 -5.20
C HIS A 14 6.16 -8.61 -5.51
N LEU A 15 5.29 -9.04 -4.62
CA LEU A 15 3.85 -8.86 -4.75
C LEU A 15 3.39 -7.74 -3.80
N LEU A 16 2.65 -6.76 -4.34
CA LEU A 16 2.26 -5.53 -3.65
C LEU A 16 0.75 -5.26 -3.82
N PRO A 17 -0.16 -6.06 -3.21
CA PRO A 17 -1.57 -5.70 -3.13
C PRO A 17 -1.66 -4.32 -2.47
N THR A 18 -2.24 -3.35 -3.18
CA THR A 18 -2.16 -1.94 -2.84
C THR A 18 -3.56 -1.39 -2.57
N LEU A 19 -3.72 -0.73 -1.43
CA LEU A 19 -4.90 0.06 -1.08
C LEU A 19 -4.53 1.54 -1.13
N TRP A 20 -5.38 2.38 -1.72
CA TRP A 20 -5.14 3.80 -1.81
C TRP A 20 -6.43 4.60 -1.93
N PHE A 21 -6.41 5.84 -1.47
CA PHE A 21 -7.48 6.79 -1.67
C PHE A 21 -7.19 7.73 -2.83
N ARG A 22 -8.21 7.99 -3.66
CA ARG A 22 -8.12 9.03 -4.68
C ARG A 22 -7.85 10.36 -4.01
N ASN A 23 -6.81 11.05 -4.48
CA ASN A 23 -6.45 12.36 -3.96
C ASN A 23 -7.49 13.39 -4.41
N LEU A 24 -8.39 13.72 -3.49
CA LEU A 24 -9.40 14.78 -3.63
C LEU A 24 -9.04 16.02 -2.81
N TRP A 25 -8.24 15.84 -1.75
CA TRP A 25 -7.95 16.86 -0.74
C TRP A 25 -6.92 17.89 -1.19
N ALA A 26 -6.02 17.57 -2.14
CA ALA A 26 -4.97 18.50 -2.55
C ALA A 26 -5.51 19.79 -3.20
N ASN A 27 -6.67 19.71 -3.86
CA ASN A 27 -7.21 20.81 -4.67
C ASN A 27 -8.64 21.23 -4.26
N GLN A 28 -9.15 20.74 -3.13
CA GLN A 28 -10.51 21.04 -2.66
C GLN A 28 -10.51 21.40 -1.18
N THR A 29 -11.00 22.60 -0.87
CA THR A 29 -11.23 23.05 0.50
C THR A 29 -12.39 22.30 1.14
N GLY A 30 -12.25 21.94 2.42
CA GLY A 30 -13.30 21.27 3.19
C GLY A 30 -13.33 19.74 3.05
N VAL A 31 -12.47 19.15 2.22
CA VAL A 31 -12.32 17.69 2.12
C VAL A 31 -11.41 17.20 3.23
N VAL A 32 -11.94 16.34 4.10
CA VAL A 32 -11.14 15.68 5.14
C VAL A 32 -10.28 14.59 4.49
N LYS A 33 -8.96 14.67 4.69
CA LYS A 33 -8.01 13.67 4.18
C LYS A 33 -8.26 12.32 4.87
N PRO A 34 -8.56 11.23 4.13
CA PRO A 34 -8.71 9.90 4.71
C PRO A 34 -7.35 9.34 5.16
N ALA A 35 -7.36 8.24 5.91
CA ALA A 35 -6.13 7.65 6.43
C ALA A 35 -6.10 6.12 6.26
N LEU A 36 -4.94 5.60 5.93
CA LEU A 36 -4.56 4.19 6.01
C LEU A 36 -3.55 4.04 7.15
N VAL A 37 -3.76 3.08 8.03
CA VAL A 37 -2.91 2.84 9.22
C VAL A 37 -2.64 1.34 9.38
N ALA A 38 -1.42 0.96 9.76
CA ALA A 38 -1.12 -0.42 10.10
C ALA A 38 -1.82 -0.87 11.40
N ASN A 39 -2.30 -2.10 11.42
CA ASN A 39 -2.81 -2.77 12.62
C ASN A 39 -2.47 -4.26 12.56
N GLY A 40 -1.36 -4.66 13.17
CA GLY A 40 -0.81 -6.01 12.99
C GLY A 40 -0.52 -6.28 11.52
N ASN A 41 -1.05 -7.38 10.98
CA ASN A 41 -0.92 -7.75 9.56
C ASN A 41 -2.07 -7.21 8.71
N ALA A 42 -2.69 -6.10 9.13
CA ALA A 42 -3.80 -5.49 8.42
C ALA A 42 -3.56 -4.01 8.13
N ILE A 43 -4.21 -3.51 7.09
CA ILE A 43 -4.30 -2.09 6.79
C ILE A 43 -5.72 -1.64 7.13
N VAL A 44 -5.83 -0.72 8.09
CA VAL A 44 -7.10 -0.09 8.49
C VAL A 44 -7.26 1.20 7.72
N ALA A 45 -8.41 1.36 7.07
CA ALA A 45 -8.75 2.49 6.24
C ALA A 45 -9.89 3.28 6.88
N HIS A 46 -9.61 4.52 7.25
CA HIS A 46 -10.57 5.48 7.78
C HIS A 46 -10.97 6.45 6.68
N HIS A 47 -12.22 6.40 6.25
CA HIS A 47 -12.79 7.34 5.30
C HIS A 47 -13.95 8.11 5.96
N PRO A 48 -14.03 9.45 5.81
CA PRO A 48 -15.08 10.26 6.44
C PRO A 48 -16.51 9.77 6.17
N GLU A 49 -16.80 9.36 4.93
CA GLU A 49 -18.14 8.92 4.52
C GLU A 49 -18.35 7.40 4.55
N LEU A 50 -17.31 6.61 4.24
CA LEU A 50 -17.43 5.15 4.12
C LEU A 50 -17.19 4.43 5.45
N GLY A 51 -16.81 5.19 6.48
CA GLY A 51 -16.40 4.67 7.78
C GLY A 51 -15.08 3.92 7.72
N GLU A 52 -14.94 2.94 8.61
CA GLU A 52 -13.76 2.12 8.72
C GLU A 52 -13.86 0.85 7.86
N TRP A 53 -12.77 0.54 7.18
CA TRP A 53 -12.55 -0.70 6.43
C TRP A 53 -11.23 -1.32 6.85
N ARG A 54 -11.12 -2.64 6.71
CA ARG A 54 -9.91 -3.38 7.07
C ARG A 54 -9.55 -4.34 5.96
N LEU A 55 -8.32 -4.25 5.46
CA LEU A 55 -7.69 -5.23 4.59
C LEU A 55 -6.83 -6.16 5.45
N GLU A 56 -7.35 -7.33 5.76
CA GLU A 56 -6.58 -8.40 6.42
C GLU A 56 -5.65 -9.06 5.40
N CYS A 57 -4.39 -9.27 5.79
CA CYS A 57 -3.38 -9.89 4.96
C CYS A 57 -2.97 -11.24 5.58
N GLU A 58 -2.95 -12.30 4.76
CA GLU A 58 -2.43 -13.61 5.18
C GLU A 58 -0.93 -13.53 5.50
N GLY A 59 -0.49 -14.26 6.53
CA GLY A 59 0.90 -14.25 6.98
C GLY A 59 1.27 -12.93 7.65
N SER A 60 2.54 -12.55 7.53
CA SER A 60 3.11 -11.31 8.11
C SER A 60 3.89 -10.52 7.06
N PRO A 61 3.23 -9.98 6.01
CA PRO A 61 3.89 -9.15 5.02
C PRO A 61 4.42 -7.86 5.64
N THR A 62 5.44 -7.28 5.04
CA THR A 62 5.88 -5.93 5.42
C THR A 62 4.87 -4.92 4.88
N LEU A 63 4.26 -4.10 5.76
CA LEU A 63 3.30 -3.09 5.32
C LEU A 63 4.04 -1.77 5.04
N LEU A 64 3.93 -1.27 3.81
CA LEU A 64 4.60 -0.06 3.34
C LEU A 64 3.58 1.06 3.13
N PHE A 65 3.89 2.27 3.61
CA PHE A 65 2.97 3.41 3.59
C PHE A 65 3.58 4.64 2.93
N THR A 66 2.76 5.33 2.16
CA THR A 66 3.05 6.63 1.53
C THR A 66 1.74 7.42 1.45
N ASP A 67 1.83 8.66 0.99
CA ASP A 67 0.66 9.37 0.53
C ASP A 67 0.49 9.28 -0.98
N ASN A 68 -0.77 9.31 -1.43
CA ASN A 68 -1.09 9.46 -2.85
C ASN A 68 -0.94 10.92 -3.33
N GLU A 69 0.17 11.57 -2.94
CA GLU A 69 0.54 12.90 -3.43
C GLU A 69 1.40 12.80 -4.69
N THR A 70 1.28 13.81 -5.56
CA THR A 70 2.13 13.96 -6.74
C THR A 70 3.57 14.27 -6.35
N ASN A 71 4.52 13.60 -7.01
CA ASN A 71 5.94 13.82 -6.82
C ASN A 71 6.39 15.07 -7.62
N ASN A 72 6.11 16.25 -7.07
CA ASN A 72 6.44 17.54 -7.67
C ASN A 72 7.96 17.71 -7.87
N ARG A 73 8.79 17.20 -6.96
CA ARG A 73 10.26 17.23 -7.11
C ARG A 73 10.71 16.58 -8.40
N ARG A 74 10.21 15.39 -8.68
CA ARG A 74 10.61 14.61 -9.87
C ARG A 74 9.96 15.14 -11.15
N LEU A 75 8.68 15.53 -11.09
CA LEU A 75 7.91 15.87 -12.29
C LEU A 75 8.03 17.34 -12.70
N PHE A 76 8.20 18.25 -11.74
CA PHE A 76 8.13 19.70 -11.97
C PHE A 76 9.30 20.48 -11.36
N GLY A 77 10.25 19.80 -10.69
CA GLY A 77 11.33 20.46 -9.96
C GLY A 77 10.88 21.26 -8.73
N GLY A 78 9.63 21.09 -8.30
CA GLY A 78 9.05 21.82 -7.16
C GLY A 78 9.19 21.08 -5.84
N GLU A 79 8.67 21.65 -4.75
CA GLU A 79 8.65 20.98 -3.45
C GLU A 79 7.49 19.98 -3.32
N ASN A 80 7.74 18.90 -2.60
CA ASN A 80 6.69 17.94 -2.24
C ASN A 80 6.05 18.37 -0.91
N PRO A 81 4.73 18.20 -0.75
CA PRO A 81 4.04 18.49 0.51
C PRO A 81 4.43 17.56 1.65
N SER A 82 4.98 16.38 1.34
CA SER A 82 5.54 15.44 2.31
C SER A 82 6.75 14.69 1.71
N GLY A 83 7.55 14.06 2.56
CA GLY A 83 8.66 13.19 2.13
C GLY A 83 8.21 11.87 1.52
N PHE A 84 6.96 11.45 1.75
CA PHE A 84 6.46 10.11 1.45
C PHE A 84 5.44 10.14 0.30
N VAL A 85 5.82 10.67 -0.86
CA VAL A 85 4.94 10.74 -2.05
C VAL A 85 4.70 9.36 -2.67
N LYS A 86 3.77 9.28 -3.64
CA LYS A 86 3.22 8.00 -4.15
C LYS A 86 4.25 7.01 -4.70
N ASP A 87 5.39 7.53 -5.16
CA ASP A 87 6.49 6.75 -5.74
C ASP A 87 7.37 6.09 -4.66
N GLY A 88 7.19 6.46 -3.38
CA GLY A 88 8.04 6.00 -2.29
C GLY A 88 8.06 4.48 -2.09
N ILE A 89 6.95 3.79 -2.36
CA ILE A 89 6.92 2.31 -2.34
C ILE A 89 7.78 1.73 -3.47
N ASN A 90 7.74 2.32 -4.66
CA ASN A 90 8.62 1.89 -5.76
C ASN A 90 10.09 2.10 -5.39
N ASP A 91 10.41 3.27 -4.84
CA ASP A 91 11.76 3.63 -4.44
C ASP A 91 12.33 2.72 -3.35
N PHE A 92 11.48 2.31 -2.40
CA PHE A 92 11.82 1.34 -1.37
C PHE A 92 12.18 -0.02 -1.99
N ILE A 93 11.36 -0.51 -2.91
CA ILE A 93 11.49 -1.86 -3.47
C ILE A 93 12.62 -1.96 -4.49
N VAL A 94 12.68 -1.02 -5.43
CA VAL A 94 13.58 -1.06 -6.59
C VAL A 94 14.95 -0.49 -6.25
N HIS A 95 15.00 0.52 -5.38
CA HIS A 95 16.23 1.26 -5.07
C HIS A 95 16.70 1.09 -3.61
N GLY A 96 16.00 0.28 -2.81
CA GLY A 96 16.38 0.03 -1.41
C GLY A 96 16.30 1.26 -0.51
N ARG A 97 15.55 2.31 -0.90
CA ARG A 97 15.42 3.55 -0.14
C ARG A 97 14.45 3.37 1.02
N ALA A 98 14.95 2.91 2.16
CA ALA A 98 14.13 2.68 3.36
C ALA A 98 13.41 3.95 3.87
N ASP A 99 13.99 5.12 3.60
CA ASP A 99 13.49 6.43 3.99
C ASP A 99 12.38 6.99 3.07
N SER A 100 12.08 6.33 1.95
CA SER A 100 11.03 6.78 1.01
C SER A 100 9.62 6.32 1.40
N VAL A 101 9.47 5.49 2.44
CA VAL A 101 8.18 5.07 3.01
C VAL A 101 8.02 5.63 4.42
N ASN A 102 6.77 5.86 4.83
CA ASN A 102 6.48 6.46 6.14
C ASN A 102 6.68 5.44 7.28
N PRO A 103 7.69 5.62 8.17
CA PRO A 103 7.96 4.69 9.26
C PRO A 103 6.87 4.71 10.34
N ALA A 104 6.04 5.75 10.40
CA ALA A 104 4.89 5.80 11.29
C ALA A 104 3.72 4.91 10.81
N ALA A 105 3.89 4.19 9.69
CA ALA A 105 2.93 3.24 9.13
C ALA A 105 1.52 3.85 8.94
N ILE A 106 1.51 5.10 8.46
CA ILE A 106 0.32 5.88 8.15
C ILE A 106 0.45 6.58 6.79
N GLY A 107 -0.64 6.71 6.05
CA GLY A 107 -0.66 7.48 4.80
C GLY A 107 -2.00 7.40 4.09
N THR A 108 -2.02 7.68 2.79
CA THR A 108 -3.21 7.55 1.92
C THR A 108 -3.02 6.52 0.81
N LYS A 109 -1.85 5.89 0.76
CA LYS A 109 -1.50 4.75 -0.10
C LYS A 109 -0.66 3.77 0.72
N ALA A 110 -1.04 2.50 0.70
CA ALA A 110 -0.33 1.45 1.40
C ALA A 110 -0.28 0.17 0.57
N ALA A 111 0.78 -0.62 0.75
CA ALA A 111 0.92 -1.92 0.11
C ALA A 111 1.39 -2.98 1.11
N ALA A 112 0.83 -4.18 1.01
CA ALA A 112 1.34 -5.35 1.70
C ALA A 112 2.47 -5.98 0.85
N HIS A 113 3.72 -5.82 1.27
CA HIS A 113 4.86 -6.36 0.54
C HIS A 113 5.09 -7.83 0.90
N TYR A 114 4.73 -8.69 -0.05
CA TYR A 114 5.04 -10.11 -0.03
C TYR A 114 6.30 -10.37 -0.88
N ARG A 115 7.25 -11.09 -0.30
CA ARG A 115 8.44 -11.63 -0.96
C ARG A 115 8.21 -13.12 -1.18
N LEU A 116 7.94 -13.50 -2.42
CA LEU A 116 7.59 -14.87 -2.78
C LEU A 116 8.74 -15.48 -3.57
N ASP A 117 9.44 -16.43 -2.99
CA ASP A 117 10.37 -17.28 -3.74
C ASP A 117 9.55 -18.35 -4.45
N ILE A 118 9.52 -18.30 -5.79
CA ILE A 118 8.70 -19.20 -6.60
C ILE A 118 9.58 -19.91 -7.61
N GLU A 119 9.61 -21.24 -7.49
CA GLU A 119 10.31 -22.14 -8.42
C GLU A 119 9.86 -21.96 -9.88
N ALA A 120 10.71 -22.40 -10.80
CA ALA A 120 10.43 -22.36 -12.24
C ALA A 120 9.09 -23.04 -12.58
N GLY A 121 8.21 -22.35 -13.30
CA GLY A 121 6.89 -22.86 -13.69
C GLY A 121 5.85 -22.96 -12.56
N CYS A 122 6.22 -22.66 -11.31
CA CYS A 122 5.33 -22.79 -10.16
C CYS A 122 4.51 -21.51 -9.88
N SER A 123 3.64 -21.59 -8.88
CA SER A 123 2.85 -20.46 -8.41
C SER A 123 2.74 -20.45 -6.89
N ALA A 124 2.46 -19.27 -6.35
CA ALA A 124 2.14 -19.06 -4.95
C ALA A 124 0.85 -18.27 -4.85
N SER A 125 0.07 -18.50 -3.80
CA SER A 125 -1.17 -17.77 -3.53
C SER A 125 -1.09 -17.07 -2.19
N VAL A 126 -1.66 -15.87 -2.13
CA VAL A 126 -1.89 -15.13 -0.88
C VAL A 126 -3.36 -14.77 -0.75
N GLN A 127 -3.90 -14.90 0.45
CA GLN A 127 -5.26 -14.54 0.79
C GLN A 127 -5.31 -13.15 1.41
N LEU A 128 -6.25 -12.35 0.95
CA LEU A 128 -6.51 -11.00 1.42
C LEU A 128 -8.00 -10.87 1.64
N ARG A 129 -8.42 -10.16 2.68
CA ARG A 129 -9.84 -9.91 2.95
C ARG A 129 -10.06 -8.44 3.24
N LEU A 130 -10.72 -7.76 2.31
CA LEU A 130 -11.25 -6.43 2.55
C LEU A 130 -12.66 -6.53 3.13
N ARG A 131 -12.89 -5.91 4.29
CA ARG A 131 -14.21 -5.86 4.93
C ARG A 131 -14.47 -4.49 5.52
N SER A 132 -15.74 -4.07 5.56
CA SER A 132 -16.13 -2.95 6.40
C SER A 132 -16.06 -3.37 7.88
N ALA A 133 -15.66 -2.44 8.74
CA ALA A 133 -15.73 -2.62 10.19
C ALA A 133 -17.16 -2.44 10.74
N ARG A 134 -18.14 -2.09 9.88
CA ARG A 134 -19.55 -2.16 10.24
C ARG A 134 -19.90 -3.61 10.57
N THR A 135 -20.01 -3.91 11.85
CA THR A 135 -20.69 -5.11 12.32
C THR A 135 -22.08 -5.11 11.68
N SER A 136 -22.46 -6.19 11.00
CA SER A 136 -23.85 -6.43 10.65
C SER A 136 -24.67 -6.33 11.94
N GLY A 137 -25.39 -5.22 12.11
CA GLY A 137 -26.33 -5.04 13.21
C GLY A 137 -27.38 -6.14 13.11
N ARG A 138 -27.63 -6.79 14.24
CA ARG A 138 -28.89 -7.51 14.48
C ARG A 138 -30.06 -6.55 14.42
#